data_AF-A0A5D0V1G5-F1
#
_entry.id   AF-A0A5D0V1G5-F1
#
_cell.length_a   1.000
_cell.length_b   1.000
_cell.length_c   1.000
_cell.angle_alpha   90.00
_cell.angle_beta   90.00
_cell.angle_gamma   90.00
#
_symmetry.space_group_name_H-M   'P 1'
#
loop_
_entity.id
_entity.type
_entity.pdbx_description
1 polymer ?
#
loop_
_entity_poly.entity_id
_entity_poly.type
_entity_poly.pdbx_seq_one_letter_code
_entity_poly.pdbx_strand_id
1 'polypeptide(L)'
;MTVRPLRTRRGARCEPPAPAGAVLLFDGVFLLRPELREHWDVTVYLHVDPEETLRRALTRDVALFGSADVVRQRYRERYLPGQELYRAEARPAQRADVVLDMADPHHPAVVRWTDPAP
;
A
#
# COMPACT_ATOMS: atom_id res chain seq x y z
N MET A 1 0.97 42.24 7.93
CA MET A 1 1.04 40.89 7.32
C MET A 1 2.15 40.15 8.04
N THR A 2 1.83 39.27 8.99
CA THR A 2 2.84 38.60 9.83
C THR A 2 2.80 37.12 9.52
N VAL A 3 3.82 36.61 8.82
CA VAL A 3 3.99 35.18 8.58
C VAL A 3 4.46 34.55 9.88
N ARG A 4 3.60 33.69 10.45
CA ARG A 4 3.88 32.93 11.66
C ARG A 4 4.81 31.77 11.28
N PRO A 5 6.01 31.63 11.85
CA PRO A 5 6.92 30.56 11.48
C PRO A 5 6.35 29.20 11.86
N LEU A 6 6.52 28.22 10.97
CA LEU A 6 6.18 26.82 11.21
C LEU A 6 6.96 26.33 12.43
N ARG A 7 6.25 26.01 13.51
CA ARG A 7 6.81 25.28 14.65
C ARG A 7 7.11 23.85 14.17
N THR A 8 8.37 23.57 13.86
CA THR A 8 8.86 22.19 13.84
C THR A 8 8.75 21.66 15.26
N ARG A 9 7.94 20.62 15.48
CA ARG A 9 7.96 19.88 16.75
C ARG A 9 9.35 19.23 16.86
N ARG A 10 10.26 19.88 17.59
CA ARG A 10 11.48 19.24 18.10
C ARG A 10 11.06 18.12 19.05
N GLY A 11 11.15 16.91 18.55
CA GLY A 11 11.02 15.66 19.28
C GLY A 11 11.65 14.51 18.50
N ALA A 12 12.65 14.81 17.66
CA ALA A 12 13.45 13.77 17.02
C ALA A 12 14.19 13.03 18.12
N ARG A 13 13.70 11.85 18.50
CA ARG A 13 14.57 10.84 19.08
C ARG A 13 15.68 10.63 18.05
N CYS A 14 16.92 10.85 18.47
CA CYS A 14 18.07 10.45 17.67
C CYS A 14 18.15 8.93 17.81
N GLU A 15 17.30 8.24 17.06
CA GLU A 15 17.36 6.79 16.98
C GLU A 15 18.70 6.45 16.31
N PRO A 16 19.44 5.46 16.84
CA PRO A 16 20.69 5.05 16.21
C PRO A 16 20.38 4.61 14.77
N PRO A 17 21.30 4.87 13.82
CA PRO A 17 21.14 4.40 12.45
C PRO A 17 20.94 2.88 12.44
N ALA A 18 20.16 2.39 11.48
CA ALA A 18 19.98 0.96 11.31
C ALA A 18 21.35 0.26 11.18
N PRO A 19 21.57 -0.88 11.84
CA PRO A 19 22.84 -1.59 11.76
C PRO A 19 23.11 -2.06 10.33
N ALA A 20 24.39 -2.29 10.00
CA ALA A 20 24.75 -2.94 8.75
C ALA A 20 24.04 -4.30 8.63
N GLY A 21 23.42 -4.56 7.48
CA GLY A 21 22.64 -5.77 7.24
C GLY A 21 21.19 -5.74 7.76
N ALA A 22 20.71 -4.61 8.26
CA ALA A 22 19.28 -4.45 8.55
C ALA A 22 18.43 -4.57 7.27
N VAL A 23 17.27 -5.21 7.39
CA VAL A 23 16.27 -5.30 6.30
C VAL A 23 15.26 -4.17 6.49
N LEU A 24 15.06 -3.38 5.43
CA LEU A 24 13.99 -2.39 5.38
C LEU A 24 12.70 -3.05 4.89
N LEU A 25 11.66 -3.07 5.75
CA LEU A 25 10.30 -3.39 5.33
C LEU A 25 9.55 -2.09 5.03
N PHE A 26 9.13 -1.92 3.79
CA PHE A 26 8.38 -0.75 3.34
C PHE A 26 7.00 -1.19 2.80
N ASP A 27 5.93 -0.59 3.33
CA ASP A 27 4.56 -0.89 2.93
C ASP A 27 3.81 0.38 2.51
N GLY A 28 2.93 0.23 1.53
CA GLY A 28 2.19 1.33 0.95
C GLY A 28 1.51 0.96 -0.36
N VAL A 29 0.69 1.88 -0.85
CA VAL A 29 0.04 1.74 -2.16
C VAL A 29 1.00 2.19 -3.27
N PHE A 30 0.90 1.54 -4.42
CA PHE A 30 1.57 1.93 -5.68
C PHE A 30 3.11 1.81 -5.70
N LEU A 31 3.68 0.94 -4.88
CA LEU A 31 5.14 0.80 -4.74
C LEU A 31 5.85 0.09 -5.90
N LEU A 32 5.10 -0.63 -6.75
CA LEU A 32 5.66 -1.32 -7.93
C LEU A 32 5.45 -0.54 -9.23
N ARG A 33 5.27 0.77 -9.11
CA ARG A 33 5.35 1.70 -10.25
C ARG A 33 6.74 1.62 -10.91
N PRO A 34 6.84 1.71 -12.25
CA PRO A 34 8.10 1.56 -12.98
C PRO A 34 9.28 2.34 -12.37
N GLU A 35 9.03 3.55 -11.91
CA GLU A 35 10.04 4.47 -11.36
C GLU A 35 10.64 4.02 -10.03
N LEU A 36 9.99 3.09 -9.32
CA LEU A 36 10.44 2.60 -8.02
C LEU A 36 10.98 1.16 -8.07
N ARG A 37 10.69 0.40 -9.14
CA ARG A 37 10.93 -1.05 -9.16
C ARG A 37 12.38 -1.44 -8.92
N GLU A 38 13.32 -0.67 -9.46
CA GLU A 38 14.75 -0.95 -9.38
C GLU A 38 15.35 -0.64 -8.01
N HIS A 39 14.57 -0.09 -7.08
CA HIS A 39 15.00 0.22 -5.72
C HIS A 39 14.66 -0.86 -4.69
N TRP A 40 13.99 -1.93 -5.12
CA TRP A 40 13.54 -3.00 -4.23
C TRP A 40 14.30 -4.30 -4.52
N ASP A 41 14.91 -4.88 -3.49
CA ASP A 41 15.57 -6.19 -3.58
C ASP A 41 14.55 -7.34 -3.66
N VAL A 42 13.43 -7.21 -2.92
CA VAL A 42 12.33 -8.18 -2.89
C VAL A 42 11.00 -7.44 -2.83
N THR A 43 10.02 -7.93 -3.58
CA THR A 43 8.71 -7.30 -3.72
C THR A 43 7.57 -8.27 -3.43
N VAL A 44 6.62 -7.82 -2.60
CA VAL A 44 5.41 -8.58 -2.24
C VAL A 44 4.18 -7.80 -2.68
N TYR A 45 3.33 -8.41 -3.50
CA TYR A 45 2.04 -7.84 -3.89
C TYR A 45 0.88 -8.54 -3.18
N LEU A 46 0.10 -7.76 -2.45
CA LEU A 46 -1.10 -8.21 -1.76
C LEU A 46 -2.33 -7.99 -2.65
N HIS A 47 -2.85 -9.06 -3.23
CA HIS A 47 -4.06 -9.04 -4.05
C HIS A 47 -5.31 -9.14 -3.17
N VAL A 48 -6.29 -8.27 -3.44
CA VAL A 48 -7.64 -8.33 -2.89
C VAL A 48 -8.58 -7.85 -3.98
N ASP A 49 -9.70 -8.54 -4.18
CA ASP A 49 -10.67 -8.14 -5.19
C ASP A 49 -11.34 -6.79 -4.84
N PRO A 50 -11.77 -6.00 -5.85
CA PRO A 50 -12.38 -4.70 -5.63
C PRO A 50 -13.62 -4.74 -4.73
N GLU A 51 -14.44 -5.78 -4.85
CA GLU A 51 -15.65 -5.95 -4.03
C GLU A 51 -15.30 -6.15 -2.55
N GLU A 52 -14.34 -7.03 -2.27
CA GLU A 52 -13.85 -7.29 -0.92
C GLU A 52 -13.16 -6.06 -0.32
N THR A 53 -12.42 -5.31 -1.14
CA THR A 53 -11.83 -4.02 -0.76
C THR A 53 -12.89 -3.03 -0.28
N LEU A 54 -13.99 -2.87 -1.04
CA LEU A 54 -15.10 -2.00 -0.67
C LEU A 54 -15.82 -2.51 0.58
N ARG A 55 -16.07 -3.82 0.68
CA ARG A 55 -16.72 -4.43 1.85
C ARG A 55 -15.97 -4.10 3.13
N ARG A 56 -14.64 -4.29 3.16
CA ARG A 56 -13.79 -3.97 4.30
C ARG A 56 -13.75 -2.47 4.61
N ALA A 57 -13.69 -1.64 3.57
CA ALA A 57 -13.73 -0.19 3.72
C ALA A 57 -15.02 0.29 4.39
N LEU A 58 -16.16 -0.32 4.08
CA LEU A 58 -17.44 0.00 4.72
C LEU A 58 -17.50 -0.37 6.21
N THR A 59 -16.65 -1.28 6.66
CA THR A 59 -16.50 -1.55 8.10
C THR A 59 -15.52 -0.59 8.76
N ARG A 60 -14.36 -0.35 8.13
CA ARG A 60 -13.24 0.38 8.73
C ARG A 60 -13.34 1.90 8.61
N ASP A 61 -13.78 2.39 7.45
CA ASP A 61 -13.59 3.79 7.05
C ASP A 61 -14.82 4.67 7.31
N VAL A 62 -15.94 4.10 7.78
CA VAL A 62 -17.17 4.86 8.06
C VAL A 62 -16.94 5.91 9.15
N ALA A 63 -16.25 5.56 10.23
CA ALA A 63 -15.93 6.52 11.29
C ALA A 63 -15.00 7.64 10.78
N LEU A 64 -14.15 7.34 9.79
CA LEU A 64 -13.21 8.30 9.20
C LEU A 64 -13.89 9.26 8.22
N PHE A 65 -14.85 8.78 7.42
CA PHE A 65 -15.48 9.57 6.36
C PHE A 65 -16.91 10.03 6.67
N GLY A 66 -17.47 9.63 7.80
CA GLY A 66 -18.74 10.11 8.37
C GLY A 66 -19.96 9.27 8.01
N SER A 67 -20.00 8.62 6.84
CA SER A 67 -21.10 7.71 6.50
C SER A 67 -20.70 6.63 5.50
N ALA A 68 -21.47 5.54 5.47
CA ALA A 68 -21.29 4.47 4.50
C ALA A 68 -21.45 4.96 3.05
N ASP A 69 -22.35 5.91 2.79
CA ASP A 69 -22.55 6.42 1.43
C ASP A 69 -21.36 7.25 0.95
N VAL A 70 -20.75 8.06 1.82
CA VAL A 70 -19.51 8.79 1.49
C VAL A 70 -18.36 7.82 1.24
N VAL A 71 -18.25 6.74 2.01
CA VAL A 71 -17.25 5.67 1.76
C VAL A 71 -17.48 5.07 0.37
N ARG A 72 -18.71 4.63 0.05
CA ARG A 72 -19.04 4.04 -1.26
C ARG A 72 -18.68 4.98 -2.40
N GLN A 73 -19.07 6.24 -2.30
CA GLN A 73 -18.81 7.24 -3.32
C GLN A 73 -17.30 7.40 -3.55
N ARG A 74 -16.51 7.62 -2.47
CA ARG A 74 -15.06 7.79 -2.58
C ARG A 74 -14.36 6.57 -3.18
N TYR A 75 -14.78 5.35 -2.80
CA TYR A 75 -14.17 4.15 -3.35
C TYR A 75 -14.52 3.95 -4.83
N ARG A 76 -15.76 4.20 -5.23
CA ARG A 76 -16.19 4.08 -6.63
C ARG A 76 -15.58 5.14 -7.53
N GLU A 77 -15.47 6.38 -7.06
CA GLU A 77 -15.06 7.50 -7.90
C GLU A 77 -13.55 7.76 -7.88
N ARG A 78 -12.84 7.30 -6.84
CA ARG A 78 -11.42 7.63 -6.63
C ARG A 78 -10.54 6.42 -6.38
N TYR A 79 -10.82 5.63 -5.33
CA TYR A 79 -9.86 4.62 -4.89
C TYR A 79 -9.80 3.40 -5.82
N LEU A 80 -10.94 2.80 -6.17
CA LEU A 80 -10.98 1.65 -7.07
C LEU A 80 -10.52 1.99 -8.49
N PRO A 81 -10.93 3.13 -9.10
CA PRO A 81 -10.39 3.54 -10.41
C PRO A 81 -8.88 3.79 -10.37
N GLY A 82 -8.37 4.44 -9.30
CA GLY A 82 -6.93 4.65 -9.16
C GLY A 82 -6.15 3.33 -9.01
N GLN A 83 -6.70 2.36 -8.29
CA GLN A 83 -6.12 1.02 -8.21
C GLN A 83 -6.18 0.27 -9.55
N GLU A 84 -7.26 0.42 -10.31
CA GLU A 84 -7.41 -0.17 -11.64
C GLU A 84 -6.36 0.38 -12.61
N LEU A 85 -6.19 1.71 -12.64
CA LEU A 85 -5.14 2.35 -13.43
C LEU A 85 -3.75 1.82 -13.05
N TYR A 86 -3.45 1.75 -11.75
CA TYR A 86 -2.19 1.17 -11.28
C TYR A 86 -2.00 -0.28 -11.72
N ARG A 87 -3.04 -1.12 -11.62
CA ARG A 87 -2.97 -2.52 -12.07
C ARG A 87 -2.70 -2.61 -13.58
N ALA A 88 -3.35 -1.76 -14.38
CA ALA A 88 -3.20 -1.75 -15.83
C ALA A 88 -1.79 -1.30 -16.26
N GLU A 89 -1.28 -0.22 -15.68
CA GLU A 89 0.01 0.38 -16.06
C GLU A 89 1.20 -0.31 -15.40
N ALA A 90 1.14 -0.50 -14.08
CA ALA A 90 2.26 -1.02 -13.31
C ALA A 90 2.31 -2.55 -13.27
N ARG A 91 1.20 -3.24 -13.59
CA ARG A 91 1.09 -4.71 -13.61
C ARG A 91 1.75 -5.37 -12.39
N PRO A 92 1.43 -4.92 -11.15
CA PRO A 92 2.17 -5.28 -9.95
C PRO A 92 2.18 -6.79 -9.69
N ALA A 93 1.05 -7.48 -9.90
CA ALA A 93 0.96 -8.93 -9.74
C ALA A 93 1.87 -9.72 -10.70
N GLN A 94 2.24 -9.16 -11.86
CA GLN A 94 3.15 -9.80 -12.81
C GLN A 94 4.62 -9.51 -12.49
N ARG A 95 4.89 -8.42 -11.78
CA ARG A 95 6.24 -7.91 -11.52
C ARG A 95 6.76 -8.24 -10.12
N ALA A 96 5.87 -8.51 -9.17
CA ALA A 96 6.26 -8.85 -7.81
C ALA A 96 7.00 -10.20 -7.76
N ASP A 97 7.87 -10.42 -6.78
CA ASP A 97 8.50 -11.73 -6.54
C ASP A 97 7.51 -12.69 -5.89
N VAL A 98 6.70 -12.17 -4.96
CA VAL A 98 5.65 -12.90 -4.26
C VAL A 98 4.30 -12.23 -4.48
N VAL A 99 3.29 -13.03 -4.80
CA VAL A 99 1.88 -12.62 -4.87
C VAL A 99 1.10 -13.38 -3.83
N LEU A 100 0.45 -12.65 -2.95
CA LEU A 100 -0.43 -13.19 -1.92
C LEU A 100 -1.88 -12.84 -2.25
N ASP A 101 -2.77 -13.82 -2.17
CA ASP A 101 -4.20 -13.57 -2.03
C ASP A 101 -4.51 -13.24 -0.57
N MET A 102 -5.06 -12.05 -0.36
CA MET A 102 -5.42 -11.49 0.94
C MET A 102 -6.93 -11.26 1.06
N ALA A 103 -7.77 -11.96 0.26
CA ALA A 103 -9.22 -11.93 0.34
C ALA A 103 -9.80 -12.43 1.68
N ASP A 104 -9.05 -13.24 2.42
CA ASP A 104 -9.21 -13.45 3.87
C ASP A 104 -7.85 -13.27 4.57
N PRO A 105 -7.63 -12.22 5.37
CA PRO A 105 -6.36 -11.99 6.04
C PRO A 105 -6.04 -13.02 7.12
N HIS A 106 -7.02 -13.81 7.58
CA HIS A 106 -6.79 -14.90 8.52
C HIS A 106 -6.31 -16.19 7.83
N HIS A 107 -6.53 -16.30 6.52
CA HIS A 107 -6.12 -17.44 5.70
C HIS A 107 -5.45 -16.96 4.41
N PRO A 108 -4.30 -16.25 4.51
CA PRO A 108 -3.61 -15.76 3.32
C PRO A 108 -3.06 -16.93 2.50
N ALA A 109 -3.09 -16.80 1.18
CA ALA A 109 -2.59 -17.83 0.27
C ALA A 109 -1.49 -17.28 -0.64
N VAL A 110 -0.39 -18.02 -0.77
CA VAL A 110 0.63 -17.71 -1.77
C VAL A 110 0.12 -18.17 -3.13
N VAL A 111 -0.09 -17.22 -4.04
CA VAL A 111 -0.53 -17.49 -5.42
C VAL A 111 0.67 -17.74 -6.32
N ARG A 112 1.75 -16.99 -6.11
CA ARG A 112 3.01 -17.15 -6.83
C ARG A 112 4.17 -16.77 -5.93
N TRP A 113 5.22 -17.56 -5.98
CA TRP A 113 6.53 -17.24 -5.44
C TRP A 113 7.55 -17.61 -6.51
N THR A 114 8.19 -16.61 -7.07
CA THR A 114 9.39 -16.80 -7.89
C THR A 114 10.59 -16.55 -7.02
N ASP A 115 11.57 -17.45 -7.04
CA ASP A 115 12.84 -17.18 -6.37
C ASP A 115 13.41 -15.89 -6.97
N PRO A 116 13.73 -14.87 -6.15
CA PRO A 116 14.36 -13.67 -6.65
C PRO A 116 15.69 -14.07 -7.31
N ALA A 117 16.02 -13.43 -8.43
CA ALA A 117 17.33 -13.62 -9.05
C ALA A 117 18.44 -13.33 -8.02
N PRO A 118 19.53 -14.11 -8.03
CA PRO A 118 20.61 -13.97 -7.04
C PRO A 118 21.30 -12.60 -7.09
#